data_AF-A0A1F3IMF4-F1
#
_entry.id   AF-A0A1F3IMF4-F1
#
_cell.length_a   1.000
_cell.length_b   1.000
_cell.length_c   1.000
_cell.angle_alpha   90.00
_cell.angle_beta   90.00
_cell.angle_gamma   90.00
#
_symmetry.space_group_name_H-M   'P 1'
#
loop_
_entity.id
_entity.type
_entity.pdbx_description
1 polymer ?
#
loop_
_entity_poly.entity_id
_entity_poly.type
_entity_poly.pdbx_seq_one_letter_code
_entity_poly.pdbx_strand_id
1 'polypeptide(L)'
;MNSVTFHPMVVHFSVALVIVGFVIDFFYIFVARKDWRKTSSLFLMILALLAVFFSWFTGEYYSRSYDGVGRDVKDEHELFSWITIYIFGAATAVRFVAIYLKKDFALLKYFYFALMLAAVIAIGYCGYLGGNLVYELQHDLRPGQ
;
A
#
# COMPACT_ATOMS: atom_id res chain seq x y z
N MET A 1 -19.04 15.38 7.94
CA MET A 1 -18.79 13.98 7.52
C MET A 1 -18.30 13.23 8.73
N ASN A 2 -18.89 12.08 9.04
CA ASN A 2 -18.47 11.28 10.19
C ASN A 2 -17.10 10.66 9.86
N SER A 3 -16.12 10.80 10.75
CA SER A 3 -14.74 10.30 10.59
C SER A 3 -14.68 8.83 10.15
N VAL A 4 -15.67 8.05 10.58
CA VAL A 4 -15.89 6.62 10.28
C VAL A 4 -15.87 6.28 8.78
N THR A 5 -16.36 7.18 7.93
CA THR A 5 -16.42 6.92 6.48
C THR A 5 -15.22 7.48 5.72
N PHE A 6 -14.48 8.44 6.31
CA PHE A 6 -13.42 9.14 5.60
C PHE A 6 -12.18 8.27 5.42
N HIS A 7 -11.71 7.63 6.49
CA HIS A 7 -10.52 6.78 6.44
C HIS A 7 -10.66 5.62 5.43
N PRO A 8 -11.76 4.83 5.43
CA PRO A 8 -11.93 3.78 4.43
C PRO A 8 -11.89 4.29 2.99
N MET A 9 -12.45 5.46 2.67
CA MET A 9 -12.37 6.02 1.31
C MET A 9 -10.93 6.26 0.85
N VAL A 10 -10.08 6.78 1.75
CA VAL A 10 -8.66 7.03 1.46
C VAL A 10 -7.90 5.71 1.30
N VAL A 11 -8.19 4.71 2.13
CA VAL A 11 -7.59 3.37 2.05
C VAL A 11 -7.92 2.65 0.75
N HIS A 12 -9.19 2.66 0.31
CA HIS A 12 -9.55 1.99 -0.96
C HIS A 12 -8.82 2.62 -2.15
N PHE A 13 -8.63 3.95 -2.12
CA PHE A 13 -7.88 4.66 -3.14
C PHE A 13 -6.40 4.24 -3.17
N SER A 14 -5.75 4.09 -2.00
CA SER A 14 -4.35 3.65 -1.94
C SER A 14 -4.17 2.19 -2.38
N VAL A 15 -5.05 1.27 -1.95
CA VAL A 15 -5.07 -0.13 -2.41
C VAL A 15 -5.16 -0.20 -3.93
N ALA A 16 -6.13 0.50 -4.51
CA ALA A 16 -6.33 0.51 -5.96
C ALA A 16 -5.10 1.06 -6.71
N LEU A 17 -4.51 2.16 -6.25
CA LEU A 17 -3.34 2.76 -6.89
C LEU A 17 -2.11 1.85 -6.86
N VAL A 18 -1.82 1.18 -5.74
CA VAL A 18 -0.68 0.27 -5.63
C VAL A 18 -0.85 -0.94 -6.56
N ILE A 19 -2.05 -1.55 -6.57
CA ILE A 19 -2.34 -2.71 -7.43
C ILE A 19 -2.30 -2.34 -8.91
N VAL A 20 -2.98 -1.26 -9.30
CA VAL A 20 -3.00 -0.79 -10.70
C VAL A 20 -1.60 -0.37 -11.14
N GLY A 21 -0.83 0.30 -10.28
CA GLY A 21 0.56 0.66 -10.54
C GLY A 21 1.43 -0.56 -10.81
N PHE A 22 1.31 -1.62 -9.99
CA PHE A 22 1.99 -2.89 -10.19
C PHE A 22 1.60 -3.55 -11.53
N VAL A 23 0.31 -3.59 -11.85
CA VAL A 23 -0.18 -4.20 -13.10
C VAL A 23 0.35 -3.45 -14.32
N ILE A 24 0.29 -2.12 -14.33
CA ILE A 24 0.85 -1.29 -15.41
C ILE A 24 2.34 -1.58 -15.59
N ASP A 25 3.09 -1.62 -14.49
CA ASP A 25 4.52 -1.91 -14.54
C ASP A 25 4.81 -3.33 -15.03
N PHE A 26 4.05 -4.33 -14.59
CA PHE A 26 4.16 -5.69 -15.07
C PHE A 26 3.98 -5.76 -16.59
N PHE A 27 2.91 -5.15 -17.12
CA PHE A 27 2.67 -5.09 -18.56
C PHE A 27 3.79 -4.36 -19.30
N TYR A 28 4.25 -3.22 -18.77
CA TYR A 28 5.28 -2.43 -19.43
C TYR A 28 6.64 -3.16 -19.50
N ILE A 29 7.01 -3.83 -18.40
CA ILE A 29 8.29 -4.51 -18.22
C ILE A 29 8.32 -5.85 -18.98
N PHE A 30 7.31 -6.70 -18.79
CA PHE A 30 7.35 -8.09 -19.26
C PHE A 30 6.65 -8.30 -20.61
N VAL A 31 5.53 -7.60 -20.84
CA VAL A 31 4.72 -7.79 -22.06
C VAL A 31 5.19 -6.85 -23.16
N ALA A 32 5.20 -5.55 -22.90
CA ALA A 32 5.64 -4.55 -23.88
C ALA A 32 7.17 -4.48 -24.02
N ARG A 33 7.91 -5.08 -23.08
CA ARG A 33 9.39 -5.09 -23.03
C ARG A 33 10.01 -3.70 -23.20
N LYS A 34 9.33 -2.67 -22.72
CA LYS A 34 9.78 -1.29 -22.78
C LYS A 34 10.77 -1.01 -21.65
N ASP A 35 11.57 0.04 -21.82
CA ASP A 35 12.55 0.44 -20.80
C ASP A 35 11.84 0.88 -19.52
N TRP A 36 11.90 0.03 -18.49
CA TRP A 36 11.32 0.27 -17.17
C TRP A 36 11.84 1.58 -16.54
N ARG A 37 13.02 2.07 -16.91
CA ARG A 37 13.53 3.35 -16.38
C ARG A 37 12.83 4.59 -16.96
N LYS A 38 12.15 4.49 -18.10
CA LYS A 38 11.53 5.66 -18.76
C LYS A 38 10.01 5.71 -18.63
N THR A 39 9.44 4.81 -17.84
CA THR A 39 7.99 4.63 -17.77
C THR A 39 7.33 5.80 -17.04
N SER A 40 6.25 6.32 -17.61
CA SER A 40 5.36 7.32 -17.02
C SER A 40 4.71 6.86 -15.70
N SER A 41 4.82 5.56 -15.35
CA SER A 41 4.30 4.96 -14.12
C SER A 41 5.02 5.44 -12.86
N LEU A 42 6.18 6.10 -12.95
CA LEU A 42 6.81 6.71 -11.76
C LEU A 42 5.88 7.74 -11.10
N PHE A 43 5.15 8.53 -11.88
CA PHE A 43 4.16 9.45 -11.33
C PHE A 43 3.05 8.72 -10.58
N LEU A 44 2.58 7.60 -11.13
CA LEU A 44 1.60 6.74 -10.46
C LEU A 44 2.16 6.15 -9.16
N MET A 45 3.42 5.73 -9.14
CA MET A 45 4.07 5.26 -7.92
C MET A 45 4.18 6.36 -6.85
N ILE A 46 4.56 7.57 -7.23
CA ILE A 46 4.64 8.70 -6.29
C ILE A 46 3.24 9.02 -5.74
N LEU A 47 2.23 9.06 -6.60
CA LEU A 47 0.83 9.27 -6.18
C LEU A 47 0.35 8.14 -5.26
N ALA A 48 0.69 6.89 -5.56
CA ALA A 48 0.37 5.74 -4.72
C ALA A 48 1.07 5.84 -3.36
N LEU A 49 2.34 6.24 -3.31
CA LEU A 49 3.10 6.40 -2.07
C LEU A 49 2.47 7.49 -1.19
N LEU A 50 2.07 8.62 -1.80
CA LEU A 50 1.32 9.66 -1.09
C LEU A 50 -0.03 9.13 -0.58
N ALA A 51 -0.77 8.39 -1.41
CA ALA A 51 -2.06 7.82 -1.01
C ALA A 51 -1.92 6.84 0.16
N VAL A 52 -0.90 5.96 0.13
CA VAL A 52 -0.58 5.03 1.24
C VAL A 52 -0.23 5.82 2.50
N PHE A 53 0.60 6.86 2.39
CA PHE A 53 0.95 7.71 3.53
C PHE A 53 -0.27 8.42 4.13
N PHE A 54 -1.15 8.98 3.31
CA PHE A 54 -2.39 9.61 3.78
C PHE A 54 -3.39 8.59 4.36
N SER A 55 -3.41 7.36 3.82
CA SER A 55 -4.21 6.27 4.37
C SER A 55 -3.76 5.94 5.79
N TRP A 56 -2.46 5.76 6.00
CA TRP A 56 -1.90 5.56 7.34
C TRP A 56 -2.16 6.75 8.26
N PHE A 57 -1.89 7.98 7.82
CA PHE A 57 -2.09 9.19 8.62
C PHE A 57 -3.54 9.35 9.09
N THR A 58 -4.50 9.12 8.19
CA THR A 58 -5.93 9.15 8.55
C THR A 58 -6.31 7.97 9.45
N GLY A 59 -5.65 6.82 9.32
CA GLY A 59 -5.82 5.67 10.20
C GLY A 59 -5.42 6.00 11.62
N GLU A 60 -4.21 6.53 11.83
CA GLU A 60 -3.73 6.97 13.15
C GLU A 60 -4.68 7.99 13.80
N TYR A 61 -5.06 9.02 13.04
CA TYR A 61 -5.84 10.13 13.58
C TYR A 61 -7.31 9.81 13.85
N TYR A 62 -7.92 8.91 13.06
CA TYR A 62 -9.33 8.55 13.18
C TYR A 62 -9.54 7.09 13.64
N SER A 63 -8.50 6.44 14.16
CA SER A 63 -8.58 5.04 14.60
C SER A 63 -9.60 4.89 15.73
N ARG A 64 -10.30 3.76 15.71
CA ARG A 64 -11.17 3.32 16.80
C ARG A 64 -10.45 2.31 17.64
N SER A 65 -10.73 2.30 18.94
CA SER A 65 -10.21 1.28 19.83
C SER A 65 -11.10 0.03 19.81
N TYR A 66 -10.46 -1.14 19.73
CA TYR A 66 -11.11 -2.44 19.85
C TYR A 66 -10.57 -3.18 21.08
N ASP A 67 -11.36 -4.10 21.62
CA ASP A 67 -10.98 -5.06 22.67
C ASP A 67 -11.03 -6.48 22.12
N GLY A 68 -10.57 -7.46 22.91
CA GLY A 68 -10.60 -8.87 22.53
C GLY A 68 -9.87 -9.13 21.20
N VAL A 69 -10.50 -9.93 20.33
CA VAL A 69 -9.94 -10.33 19.03
C VAL A 69 -9.82 -9.14 18.09
N GLY A 70 -10.77 -8.19 18.14
CA GLY A 70 -10.72 -6.94 17.39
C GLY A 70 -9.45 -6.13 17.64
N ARG A 71 -8.88 -6.17 18.85
CA ARG A 71 -7.60 -5.50 19.14
C ARG A 71 -6.46 -6.13 18.36
N ASP A 72 -6.33 -7.45 18.43
CA ASP A 72 -5.21 -8.16 17.80
C ASP A 72 -5.23 -7.97 16.28
N VAL A 73 -6.43 -8.01 15.68
CA VAL A 73 -6.61 -7.76 14.24
C VAL A 73 -6.30 -6.30 13.87
N LYS A 74 -6.61 -5.34 14.75
CA LYS A 74 -6.25 -3.93 14.55
C LYS A 74 -4.73 -3.74 14.60
N ASP A 75 -4.06 -4.33 15.58
CA ASP A 75 -2.61 -4.24 15.71
C ASP A 75 -1.92 -4.88 14.49
N GLU A 76 -2.45 -5.99 13.97
CA GLU A 76 -1.97 -6.61 12.74
C GLU A 76 -2.23 -5.73 11.50
N HIS A 77 -3.41 -5.10 11.41
CA HIS A 77 -3.72 -4.14 10.34
C HIS A 77 -2.73 -2.96 10.33
N GLU A 78 -2.44 -2.38 11.50
CA GLU A 78 -1.46 -1.30 11.65
C GLU A 78 -0.05 -1.76 11.28
N LEU A 79 0.36 -2.96 11.69
CA LEU A 79 1.64 -3.56 11.30
C LEU A 79 1.76 -3.67 9.77
N PHE A 80 0.74 -4.20 9.10
CA PHE A 80 0.77 -4.35 7.63
C PHE A 80 0.67 -3.02 6.89
N SER A 81 0.05 -1.99 7.50
CA SER A 81 0.11 -0.61 7.01
C SER A 81 1.56 -0.11 6.98
N TRP A 82 2.31 -0.28 8.07
CA TRP A 82 3.72 0.07 8.14
C TRP A 82 4.59 -0.73 7.17
N ILE A 83 4.40 -2.05 7.11
CA ILE A 83 5.11 -2.93 6.16
C ILE A 83 4.90 -2.42 4.73
N THR A 84 3.67 -2.07 4.38
CA THR A 84 3.34 -1.53 3.06
C THR A 84 4.08 -0.23 2.77
N ILE A 85 4.08 0.73 3.71
CA ILE A 85 4.81 2.00 3.57
C ILE A 85 6.30 1.74 3.29
N TYR A 86 6.94 0.89 4.09
CA TYR A 86 8.38 0.65 3.96
C TYR A 86 8.73 -0.10 2.68
N ILE A 87 8.01 -1.17 2.33
CA ILE A 87 8.29 -1.95 1.13
C ILE A 87 8.00 -1.13 -0.13
N PHE A 88 6.87 -0.44 -0.18
CA PHE A 88 6.50 0.38 -1.35
C PHE A 88 7.39 1.62 -1.49
N GLY A 89 7.77 2.24 -0.37
CA GLY A 89 8.77 3.30 -0.31
C GLY A 89 10.13 2.84 -0.83
N ALA A 90 10.59 1.66 -0.41
CA ALA A 90 11.81 1.05 -0.92
C ALA A 90 11.73 0.74 -2.42
N ALA A 91 10.61 0.20 -2.91
CA ALA A 91 10.39 -0.05 -4.34
C ALA A 91 10.48 1.26 -5.15
N THR A 92 9.88 2.34 -4.65
CA THR A 92 9.92 3.67 -5.25
C THR A 92 11.34 4.23 -5.27
N ALA A 93 12.09 4.09 -4.17
CA ALA A 93 13.48 4.52 -4.09
C ALA A 93 14.38 3.73 -5.06
N VAL A 94 14.23 2.41 -5.13
CA VAL A 94 14.94 1.55 -6.09
C VAL A 94 14.68 2.00 -7.52
N ARG A 95 13.41 2.29 -7.86
CA ARG A 95 13.05 2.80 -9.18
C ARG A 95 13.71 4.15 -9.44
N PHE A 96 13.66 5.09 -8.49
CA PHE A 96 14.29 6.41 -8.62
C PHE A 96 15.81 6.31 -8.87
N VAL A 97 16.50 5.46 -8.11
CA VAL A 97 17.94 5.19 -8.28
C VAL A 97 18.24 4.60 -9.66
N ALA A 98 17.42 3.65 -10.14
CA ALA A 98 17.61 3.04 -11.45
C ALA A 98 17.50 4.07 -12.60
N ILE A 99 16.58 5.04 -12.47
CA ILE A 99 16.40 6.13 -13.43
C ILE A 99 17.60 7.08 -13.38
N TYR A 100 18.02 7.48 -12.18
CA TYR A 100 19.13 8.42 -11.98
C TYR A 100 20.47 7.87 -12.47
N LEU A 101 20.78 6.61 -12.14
CA LEU A 101 22.05 5.98 -12.53
C LEU A 101 22.11 5.61 -14.02
N LYS A 102 20.97 5.59 -14.73
CA LYS A 102 20.85 5.21 -16.15
C LYS A 102 21.49 3.85 -16.51
N LYS A 103 21.70 2.97 -15.53
CA LYS A 103 22.29 1.64 -15.71
C LYS A 103 21.22 0.56 -15.74
N ASP A 104 21.35 -0.39 -16.66
CA ASP A 104 20.48 -1.56 -16.73
C ASP A 104 21.05 -2.73 -15.95
N PHE A 105 20.65 -2.84 -14.68
CA PHE A 105 20.97 -4.01 -13.89
C PHE A 105 19.73 -4.91 -13.84
N ALA A 106 19.81 -6.05 -14.51
CA ALA A 106 18.74 -7.06 -14.49
C ALA A 106 18.36 -7.45 -13.05
N LEU A 107 19.35 -7.55 -12.16
CA LEU A 107 19.13 -7.81 -10.73
C LEU A 107 18.27 -6.72 -10.06
N LEU A 108 18.52 -5.45 -10.35
CA LEU A 108 17.77 -4.33 -9.77
C LEU A 108 16.32 -4.32 -10.26
N LYS A 109 16.09 -4.71 -11.53
CA LYS A 109 14.74 -4.87 -12.10
C LYS A 109 13.94 -5.97 -11.41
N TYR A 110 14.54 -7.14 -11.18
CA TYR A 110 13.88 -8.24 -10.48
C TYR A 110 13.67 -7.93 -9.00
N PHE A 111 14.63 -7.27 -8.35
CA PHE A 111 14.50 -6.81 -6.98
C PHE A 111 13.36 -5.79 -6.82
N TYR A 112 13.30 -4.80 -7.72
CA TYR A 112 12.19 -3.86 -7.82
C TYR A 112 10.84 -4.56 -7.93
N PHE A 113 10.74 -5.52 -8.86
CA PHE A 113 9.49 -6.24 -9.09
C PHE A 113 9.08 -7.08 -7.87
N ALA A 114 10.04 -7.72 -7.18
CA ALA A 114 9.78 -8.46 -5.96
C ALA A 114 9.26 -7.57 -4.83
N LEU A 115 9.84 -6.36 -4.66
CA LEU A 115 9.33 -5.38 -3.69
C LEU A 115 7.91 -4.92 -4.04
N MET A 116 7.62 -4.65 -5.31
CA MET A 116 6.28 -4.26 -5.73
C MET A 116 5.25 -5.36 -5.47
N LEU A 117 5.60 -6.61 -5.77
CA LEU A 117 4.74 -7.76 -5.50
C LEU A 117 4.49 -7.92 -3.99
N ALA A 118 5.54 -7.81 -3.18
CA ALA A 118 5.43 -7.86 -1.73
C ALA A 118 4.54 -6.71 -1.19
N ALA A 119 4.66 -5.50 -1.74
CA ALA A 119 3.81 -4.37 -1.37
C ALA A 119 2.33 -4.61 -1.73
N VAL A 120 2.06 -5.20 -2.90
CA VAL A 120 0.69 -5.58 -3.32
C VAL A 120 0.08 -6.62 -2.37
N ILE A 121 0.85 -7.63 -1.98
CA ILE A 121 0.39 -8.65 -1.03
C ILE A 121 0.13 -8.00 0.35
N ALA A 122 1.07 -7.19 0.83
CA ALA A 122 0.96 -6.52 2.13
C ALA A 122 -0.25 -5.57 2.20
N ILE A 123 -0.47 -4.73 1.18
CA ILE A 123 -1.59 -3.79 1.15
C ILE A 123 -2.93 -4.51 0.96
N GLY A 124 -2.95 -5.60 0.19
CA GLY A 124 -4.13 -6.46 0.03
C GLY A 124 -4.53 -7.11 1.35
N TYR A 125 -3.58 -7.65 2.09
CA TYR A 125 -3.82 -8.23 3.41
C TYR A 125 -4.20 -7.17 4.45
N CYS A 126 -3.54 -6.01 4.45
CA CYS A 126 -3.93 -4.85 5.25
C CYS A 126 -5.41 -4.46 5.01
N GLY A 127 -5.82 -4.38 3.74
CA GLY A 127 -7.20 -4.10 3.36
C GLY A 127 -8.18 -5.19 3.82
N TYR A 128 -7.80 -6.46 3.74
CA TYR A 128 -8.59 -7.57 4.27
C TYR A 128 -8.83 -7.46 5.78
N LEU A 129 -7.77 -7.22 6.56
CA LEU A 129 -7.88 -7.03 8.01
C LEU A 129 -8.76 -5.81 8.36
N GLY A 130 -8.61 -4.71 7.62
CA GLY A 130 -9.44 -3.52 7.77
C GLY A 130 -10.92 -3.81 7.48
N GLY A 131 -11.21 -4.65 6.49
CA GLY A 131 -12.55 -5.16 6.21
C GLY A 131 -13.11 -5.98 7.38
N ASN A 132 -12.34 -6.92 7.93
CA ASN A 132 -12.78 -7.74 9.05
C ASN A 132 -13.10 -6.90 10.29
N LEU A 133 -12.31 -5.86 10.59
CA LEU A 133 -12.58 -4.93 11.70
C LEU A 133 -13.94 -4.25 11.56
N VAL A 134 -14.28 -3.82 10.34
CA VAL A 134 -15.52 -3.10 10.08
C VAL A 134 -16.73 -4.03 9.97
N TYR A 135 -16.59 -5.19 9.33
CA TYR A 135 -17.75 -6.03 9.00
C TYR A 135 -17.99 -7.18 9.98
N GLU A 136 -16.94 -7.71 10.61
CA GLU A 136 -17.03 -8.92 11.45
C GLU A 136 -16.81 -8.61 12.94
N LEU A 137 -15.83 -7.75 13.25
CA LEU A 137 -15.40 -7.46 14.61
C LEU A 137 -15.95 -6.14 15.15
N GLN A 138 -17.00 -5.61 14.53
CA GLN A 138 -17.62 -4.36 15.00
C GLN A 138 -18.22 -4.50 16.41
N HIS A 139 -18.54 -5.72 16.84
CA HIS A 139 -18.99 -6.03 18.19
C HIS A 139 -17.90 -5.90 19.26
N ASP A 140 -16.62 -5.94 18.85
CA ASP A 140 -15.45 -5.77 19.71
C ASP A 140 -15.04 -4.30 19.88
N LEU A 141 -15.79 -3.35 19.32
CA LEU A 141 -15.56 -1.92 19.50
C LEU A 141 -15.70 -1.52 20.97
N ARG A 142 -14.72 -0.76 21.47
CA ARG A 142 -14.76 -0.22 22.83
C ARG A 142 -15.97 0.70 23.03
N PRO A 143 -16.72 0.57 24.14
CA PRO A 143 -17.83 1.45 24.44
C PRO A 143 -17.40 2.92 24.47
N GLY A 144 -18.17 3.79 23.81
CA GLY A 144 -17.91 5.24 23.79
C GLY A 144 -16.99 5.73 22.66
N GLN A 145 -16.77 4.93 21.61
CA GLN A 145 -16.05 5.25 20.37
C GLN A 145 -16.99 5.45 19.17
#